data_AF-A0A7L2X7H9-F1
#
_entry.id   AF-A0A7L2X7H9-F1
#
_cell.length_a   1.000
_cell.length_b   1.000
_cell.length_c   1.000
_cell.angle_alpha   90.00
_cell.angle_beta   90.00
_cell.angle_gamma   90.00
#
_symmetry.space_group_name_H-M   'P 1'
#
loop_
_entity.id
_entity.type
_entity.pdbx_description
1 polymer ?
#
loop_
_entity_poly.entity_id
_entity_poly.type
_entity_poly.pdbx_seq_one_letter_code
_entity_poly.pdbx_strand_id
1 'polypeptide(L)'
;TALNSLDGEFKGRYYPLKAMTEQEQQQLIDDHFLFDKPVSPLLLASGMARDWPDARGIWHNDNKTFLVWVNEEDHLRVISMEKGGNMKEVFRRFCVGLKKIEEIFKQAGHPFMWTEHLGYILTCPSNLGTGLRGGVHVRLQHLSQHPKFEEILKRLRLQKRGTGGVDTAAVGAVFDISNADRLGFSEVEQVQMVVDGVKLMVEMEKKLEQKQSIDDMIPAQK
;
A
#
# COMPACT_ATOMS: atom_id res chain seq x y z
N THR A 1 -1.30 16.61 15.78
CA THR A 1 -2.38 16.81 16.76
C THR A 1 -3.58 15.92 16.49
N ALA A 2 -4.21 15.99 15.31
CA ALA A 2 -5.36 15.16 14.95
C ALA A 2 -5.17 13.65 15.23
N LEU A 3 -4.09 13.05 14.72
CA LEU A 3 -3.81 11.61 14.91
C LEU A 3 -3.66 11.19 16.38
N ASN A 4 -3.24 12.08 17.27
CA ASN A 4 -3.09 11.78 18.71
C ASN A 4 -4.44 11.74 19.44
N SER A 5 -5.53 12.17 18.80
CA SER A 5 -6.89 12.06 19.37
C SER A 5 -7.57 10.73 19.04
N LEU A 6 -6.95 9.89 18.20
CA LEU A 6 -7.46 8.55 17.90
C LEU A 6 -7.43 7.65 19.14
N ASP A 7 -8.45 6.82 19.25
CA ASP A 7 -8.72 5.96 20.41
C ASP A 7 -9.02 4.51 20.01
N GLY A 8 -9.23 3.65 21.01
CA GLY A 8 -9.53 2.23 20.82
C GLY A 8 -8.44 1.50 20.02
N GLU A 9 -8.83 0.75 18.99
CA GLU A 9 -7.90 0.04 18.10
C GLU A 9 -6.94 0.96 17.31
N PHE A 10 -7.24 2.27 17.25
CA PHE A 10 -6.45 3.28 16.58
C PHE A 10 -5.64 4.15 17.55
N LYS A 11 -5.63 3.86 18.85
CA LYS A 11 -4.78 4.59 19.79
C LYS A 11 -3.32 4.38 19.40
N GLY A 12 -2.56 5.48 19.32
CA GLY A 12 -1.19 5.45 18.83
C GLY A 12 -0.39 6.70 19.16
N ARG A 13 0.82 6.76 18.61
CA ARG A 13 1.79 7.83 18.87
C ARG A 13 2.49 8.27 17.59
N TYR A 14 2.82 9.56 17.51
CA TYR A 14 3.66 10.12 16.46
C TYR A 14 5.15 10.09 16.84
N TYR A 15 5.98 9.71 15.89
CA TYR A 15 7.43 9.61 15.97
C TYR A 15 8.03 10.48 14.86
N PRO A 16 8.57 11.67 15.20
CA PRO A 16 9.27 12.52 14.24
C PRO A 16 10.57 11.85 13.81
N LEU A 17 10.89 11.84 12.51
CA LEU A 17 12.13 11.25 12.01
C LEU A 17 13.37 11.85 12.66
N LYS A 18 13.39 13.18 12.83
CA LYS A 18 14.53 13.90 13.42
C LYS A 18 14.88 13.48 14.85
N ALA A 19 13.94 12.82 15.54
CA ALA A 19 14.09 12.38 16.92
C ALA A 19 14.29 10.86 17.04
N MET A 20 14.29 10.13 15.91
CA MET A 20 14.59 8.69 15.90
C MET A 20 16.09 8.46 15.93
N THR A 21 16.49 7.43 16.65
CA THR A 21 17.83 6.86 16.49
C THR A 21 17.94 6.13 15.13
N GLU A 22 19.15 5.99 14.60
CA GLU A 22 19.37 5.23 13.36
C GLU A 22 18.90 3.78 13.49
N GLN A 23 19.05 3.18 14.68
CA GLN A 23 18.61 1.81 14.95
C GLN A 23 17.07 1.68 14.92
N GLU A 24 16.34 2.61 15.54
CA GLU A 24 14.87 2.62 15.48
C GLU A 24 14.38 2.86 14.05
N GLN A 25 15.02 3.78 13.33
CA GLN A 25 14.69 4.06 11.94
C GLN A 25 14.89 2.80 11.08
N GLN A 26 16.04 2.13 11.20
CA GLN A 26 16.34 0.92 10.43
C GLN A 26 15.38 -0.22 10.78
N GLN A 27 15.07 -0.43 12.07
CA GLN A 27 14.13 -1.48 12.46
C GLN A 27 12.73 -1.24 11.87
N LEU A 28 12.25 0.01 11.82
CA LEU A 28 10.96 0.30 11.20
C LEU A 28 10.98 0.14 9.68
N ILE A 29 12.11 0.39 9.02
CA ILE A 29 12.31 0.08 7.59
C ILE A 29 12.27 -1.44 7.36
N ASP A 30 13.02 -2.20 8.16
CA ASP A 30 13.12 -3.66 8.06
C ASP A 30 11.77 -4.35 8.33
N ASP A 31 10.97 -3.78 9.24
CA ASP A 31 9.61 -4.24 9.52
C ASP A 31 8.59 -3.86 8.42
N HIS A 32 9.01 -3.12 7.39
CA HIS A 32 8.19 -2.51 6.33
C HIS A 32 7.17 -1.49 6.84
N PHE A 33 7.46 -0.82 7.95
CA PHE A 33 6.60 0.19 8.56
C PHE A 33 6.98 1.61 8.18
N LEU A 34 8.25 1.91 7.95
CA LEU A 34 8.73 3.23 7.58
C LEU A 34 9.08 3.31 6.10
N PHE A 35 8.90 4.50 5.52
CA PHE A 35 9.41 4.81 4.20
C PHE A 35 10.93 4.92 4.20
N ASP A 36 11.55 4.60 3.06
CA ASP A 36 12.98 4.76 2.86
C ASP A 36 13.41 6.23 2.80
N LYS A 37 14.72 6.48 2.91
CA LYS A 37 15.29 7.79 2.56
C LYS A 37 14.89 8.12 1.10
N PRO A 38 14.62 9.39 0.76
CA PRO A 38 14.19 9.77 -0.58
C PRO A 38 15.35 9.63 -1.56
N VAL A 39 15.52 8.44 -2.12
CA VAL A 39 16.54 8.11 -3.11
C VAL A 39 15.95 7.95 -4.51
N SER A 40 14.62 7.88 -4.61
CA SER A 40 13.92 7.76 -5.88
C SER A 40 14.16 8.99 -6.76
N PRO A 41 14.58 8.82 -8.03
CA PRO A 41 14.73 9.93 -8.96
C PRO A 41 13.47 10.77 -9.12
N LEU A 42 12.28 10.16 -8.97
CA LEU A 42 10.99 10.85 -9.06
C LEU A 42 10.82 11.87 -7.94
N LEU A 43 11.16 11.50 -6.71
CA LEU A 43 11.07 12.38 -5.54
C LEU A 43 12.13 13.49 -5.56
N LEU A 44 13.34 13.14 -6.00
CA LEU A 44 14.46 14.08 -6.09
C LEU A 44 14.23 15.13 -7.18
N ALA A 45 13.86 14.71 -8.39
CA ALA A 45 13.69 15.60 -9.54
C ALA A 45 12.46 16.53 -9.40
N SER A 46 11.45 16.13 -8.64
CA SER A 46 10.27 16.95 -8.34
C SER A 46 10.46 17.88 -7.13
N GLY A 47 11.59 17.79 -6.43
CA GLY A 47 11.91 18.64 -5.28
C GLY A 47 11.16 18.27 -3.99
N MET A 48 10.65 17.04 -3.89
CA MET A 48 9.90 16.55 -2.71
C MET A 48 10.82 16.22 -1.53
N ALA A 49 12.10 15.95 -1.81
CA ALA A 49 13.11 15.63 -0.81
C ALA A 49 13.73 16.86 -0.10
N ARG A 50 13.27 18.08 -0.39
CA ARG A 50 13.81 19.30 0.22
C ARG A 50 13.67 19.25 1.74
N ASP A 51 14.70 19.79 2.41
CA ASP A 51 14.74 19.99 3.87
C ASP A 51 14.63 18.70 4.69
N TRP A 52 14.92 17.53 4.10
CA TRP A 52 14.87 16.25 4.80
C TRP A 52 15.80 16.21 6.03
N PRO A 53 15.37 15.70 7.21
CA PRO A 53 14.08 15.07 7.52
C PRO A 53 13.06 16.01 8.22
N ASP A 54 13.15 17.34 8.03
CA ASP A 54 12.29 18.31 8.70
C ASP A 54 10.80 18.04 8.43
N ALA A 55 9.99 18.10 9.48
CA ALA A 55 8.55 17.84 9.50
C ALA A 55 8.08 16.48 8.96
N ARG A 56 8.99 15.49 8.82
CA ARG A 56 8.63 14.12 8.44
C ARG A 56 8.55 13.22 9.66
N GLY A 57 7.69 12.22 9.57
CA GLY A 57 7.56 11.21 10.62
C GLY A 57 6.51 10.18 10.31
N ILE A 58 6.36 9.27 11.27
CA ILE A 58 5.38 8.21 11.25
C ILE A 58 4.53 8.30 12.50
N TRP A 59 3.23 8.15 12.33
CA TRP A 59 2.35 7.79 13.41
C TRP A 59 1.97 6.31 13.24
N HIS A 60 1.85 5.57 14.34
CA HIS A 60 1.25 4.24 14.28
C HIS A 60 0.50 3.91 15.57
N ASN A 61 -0.48 3.01 15.47
CA ASN A 61 -1.15 2.45 16.63
C ASN A 61 -0.20 1.54 17.43
N ASP A 62 -0.58 1.22 18.66
CA ASP A 62 0.27 0.43 19.58
C ASP A 62 0.64 -0.95 18.99
N ASN A 63 -0.25 -1.54 18.19
CA ASN A 63 -0.07 -2.85 17.56
C ASN A 63 0.68 -2.81 16.21
N LYS A 64 1.06 -1.62 15.71
CA LYS A 64 1.66 -1.42 14.37
C LYS A 64 0.86 -2.05 13.21
N THR A 65 -0.47 -2.05 13.33
CA THR A 65 -1.40 -2.55 12.30
C THR A 65 -2.12 -1.44 11.55
N PHE A 66 -2.02 -0.20 12.04
CA PHE A 66 -2.53 1.01 11.39
C PHE A 66 -1.49 2.12 11.56
N LEU A 67 -1.01 2.66 10.44
CA LEU A 67 0.11 3.59 10.37
C LEU A 67 -0.27 4.79 9.50
N VAL A 68 0.37 5.92 9.74
CA VAL A 68 0.23 7.12 8.92
C VAL A 68 1.61 7.73 8.72
N TRP A 69 2.08 7.78 7.48
CA TRP A 69 3.27 8.55 7.13
C TRP A 69 2.88 10.00 6.93
N VAL A 70 3.75 10.91 7.38
CA VAL A 70 3.51 12.36 7.33
C VAL A 70 4.62 13.02 6.52
N ASN A 71 4.23 13.77 5.49
CA ASN A 71 5.08 14.60 4.62
C ASN A 71 6.15 13.85 3.81
N GLU A 72 5.82 12.66 3.30
CA GLU A 72 6.70 11.91 2.38
C GLU A 72 6.26 12.14 0.92
N GLU A 73 5.64 11.14 0.28
CA GLU A 73 4.86 11.15 -0.97
C GLU A 73 3.93 12.36 -1.06
N ASP A 74 3.09 12.39 -0.04
CA ASP A 74 1.95 13.26 0.11
C ASP A 74 1.90 13.74 1.57
N HIS A 75 0.98 14.64 1.87
CA HIS A 75 0.78 15.11 3.25
C HIS A 75 0.56 13.95 4.23
N LEU A 76 -0.28 12.99 3.84
CA LEU A 76 -0.60 11.81 4.64
C LEU A 76 -0.66 10.57 3.76
N ARG A 77 -0.04 9.47 4.23
CA ARG A 77 -0.26 8.13 3.67
C ARG A 77 -0.76 7.21 4.77
N VAL A 78 -2.05 6.86 4.69
CA VAL A 78 -2.72 5.99 5.67
C VAL A 78 -2.57 4.54 5.25
N ILE A 79 -2.11 3.70 6.18
CA ILE A 79 -1.74 2.31 5.92
C ILE A 79 -2.41 1.42 6.96
N SER A 80 -3.05 0.34 6.50
CA SER A 80 -3.48 -0.77 7.35
C SER A 80 -2.78 -2.02 6.85
N MET A 81 -2.15 -2.77 7.74
CA MET A 81 -1.41 -3.98 7.38
C MET A 81 -1.35 -4.97 8.55
N GLU A 82 -1.15 -6.25 8.23
CA GLU A 82 -0.85 -7.31 9.19
C GLU A 82 -0.18 -8.48 8.48
N LYS A 83 0.37 -9.43 9.24
CA LYS A 83 0.87 -10.69 8.69
C LYS A 83 -0.31 -11.63 8.38
N GLY A 84 -0.17 -12.45 7.35
CA GLY A 84 -1.21 -13.38 6.91
C GLY A 84 -2.06 -12.84 5.76
N GLY A 85 -3.20 -13.50 5.50
CA GLY A 85 -4.02 -13.25 4.30
C GLY A 85 -5.40 -12.66 4.57
N ASN A 86 -5.68 -12.13 5.78
CA ASN A 86 -7.01 -11.62 6.12
C ASN A 86 -7.24 -10.19 5.60
N MET A 87 -7.25 -10.05 4.27
CA MET A 87 -7.45 -8.75 3.59
C MET A 87 -8.74 -8.05 4.02
N LYS A 88 -9.79 -8.82 4.38
CA LYS A 88 -11.06 -8.26 4.84
C LYS A 88 -10.90 -7.48 6.14
N GLU A 89 -10.16 -8.02 7.11
CA GLU A 89 -9.91 -7.34 8.38
C GLU A 89 -8.99 -6.13 8.21
N VAL A 90 -7.93 -6.28 7.42
CA VAL A 90 -7.04 -5.17 7.04
C VAL A 90 -7.83 -4.01 6.44
N PHE A 91 -8.72 -4.32 5.48
CA PHE A 91 -9.54 -3.33 4.80
C PHE A 91 -10.63 -2.74 5.70
N ARG A 92 -11.25 -3.54 6.58
CA ARG A 92 -12.18 -3.01 7.60
C ARG A 92 -11.49 -1.95 8.47
N ARG A 93 -10.31 -2.29 9.02
CA ARG A 93 -9.52 -1.37 9.84
C ARG A 93 -9.11 -0.12 9.07
N PHE A 94 -8.71 -0.28 7.79
CA PHE A 94 -8.41 0.85 6.90
C PHE A 94 -9.60 1.80 6.76
N CYS A 95 -10.77 1.29 6.36
CA CYS A 95 -11.95 2.13 6.14
C CYS A 95 -12.42 2.82 7.42
N VAL A 96 -12.45 2.11 8.56
CA VAL A 96 -12.89 2.70 9.84
C VAL A 96 -11.89 3.76 10.30
N GLY A 97 -10.59 3.47 10.23
CA GLY A 97 -9.54 4.40 10.62
C GLY A 97 -9.50 5.65 9.75
N LEU A 98 -9.57 5.49 8.43
CA LEU A 98 -9.57 6.61 7.48
C LEU A 98 -10.79 7.53 7.70
N LYS A 99 -11.98 6.97 7.91
CA LYS A 99 -13.18 7.75 8.25
C LYS A 99 -13.01 8.56 9.53
N LYS A 100 -12.48 7.94 10.60
CA LYS A 100 -12.17 8.65 11.86
C LYS A 100 -11.18 9.80 11.64
N ILE A 101 -10.10 9.56 10.88
CA ILE A 101 -9.12 10.61 10.56
C ILE A 101 -9.83 11.74 9.81
N GLU A 102 -10.57 11.45 8.74
CA GLU A 102 -11.26 12.47 7.95
C GLU A 102 -12.25 13.29 8.79
N GLU A 103 -13.01 12.65 9.68
CA GLU A 103 -13.91 13.33 10.63
C GLU A 103 -13.15 14.31 11.54
N ILE A 104 -12.03 13.87 12.14
CA ILE A 104 -11.20 14.72 13.01
C ILE A 104 -10.64 15.92 12.23
N PHE A 105 -10.13 15.69 11.02
CA PHE A 105 -9.58 16.74 10.17
C PHE A 105 -10.65 17.75 9.73
N LYS A 106 -11.85 17.28 9.37
CA LYS A 106 -13.01 18.14 9.07
C LYS A 106 -13.42 18.99 10.27
N GLN A 107 -13.52 18.40 11.46
CA GLN A 107 -13.86 19.12 12.69
C GLN A 107 -12.81 20.18 13.06
N ALA A 108 -11.54 19.92 12.75
CA ALA A 108 -10.45 20.87 12.94
C ALA A 108 -10.38 21.98 11.86
N GLY A 109 -11.29 21.99 10.87
CA GLY A 109 -11.27 22.98 9.78
C GLY A 109 -10.19 22.72 8.72
N HIS A 110 -9.72 21.47 8.60
CA HIS A 110 -8.67 21.05 7.67
C HIS A 110 -9.14 19.88 6.78
N PRO A 111 -10.18 20.06 5.95
CA PRO A 111 -10.70 18.99 5.10
C PRO A 111 -9.65 18.52 4.08
N PHE A 112 -9.80 17.28 3.62
CA PHE A 112 -8.97 16.75 2.54
C PHE A 112 -9.29 17.40 1.19
N MET A 113 -8.29 17.42 0.31
CA MET A 113 -8.45 17.90 -1.06
C MET A 113 -9.22 16.85 -1.87
N TRP A 114 -10.40 17.22 -2.37
CA TRP A 114 -11.26 16.30 -3.11
C TRP A 114 -12.12 17.05 -4.14
N THR A 115 -12.38 16.42 -5.28
CA THR A 115 -13.35 16.90 -6.28
C THR A 115 -14.17 15.75 -6.84
N GLU A 116 -15.35 16.04 -7.37
CA GLU A 116 -16.23 15.03 -7.97
C GLU A 116 -15.57 14.28 -9.13
N HIS A 117 -14.79 14.98 -9.96
CA HIS A 117 -14.16 14.37 -11.14
C HIS A 117 -12.93 13.51 -10.79
N LEU A 118 -12.07 14.00 -9.90
CA LEU A 118 -10.77 13.37 -9.64
C LEU A 118 -10.71 12.57 -8.34
N GLY A 119 -11.77 12.60 -7.51
CA GLY A 119 -11.72 12.03 -6.17
C GLY A 119 -10.73 12.80 -5.27
N TYR A 120 -10.01 12.07 -4.41
CA TYR A 120 -8.95 12.64 -3.58
C TYR A 120 -7.76 13.08 -4.44
N ILE A 121 -7.27 14.29 -4.17
CA ILE A 121 -6.15 14.88 -4.91
C ILE A 121 -4.85 14.55 -4.18
N LEU A 122 -3.91 13.95 -4.92
CA LEU A 122 -2.56 13.60 -4.47
C LEU A 122 -1.52 14.14 -5.46
N THR A 123 -0.25 14.09 -5.08
CA THR A 123 0.86 14.70 -5.81
C THR A 123 1.04 14.07 -7.20
N CYS A 124 1.01 12.74 -7.28
CA CYS A 124 1.15 12.01 -8.53
C CYS A 124 -0.22 11.77 -9.19
N PRO A 125 -0.41 12.06 -10.49
CA PRO A 125 -1.64 11.71 -11.20
C PRO A 125 -2.03 10.23 -11.11
N SER A 126 -1.05 9.33 -10.97
CA SER A 126 -1.30 7.89 -10.81
C SER A 126 -2.04 7.54 -9.51
N ASN A 127 -2.03 8.43 -8.51
CA ASN A 127 -2.65 8.24 -7.20
C ASN A 127 -4.01 8.95 -7.08
N LEU A 128 -4.54 9.58 -8.13
CA LEU A 128 -5.87 10.20 -8.07
C LEU A 128 -7.00 9.19 -7.85
N GLY A 129 -8.19 9.67 -7.50
CA GLY A 129 -9.38 8.87 -7.25
C GLY A 129 -9.45 8.43 -5.81
N THR A 130 -9.29 7.13 -5.57
CA THR A 130 -9.23 6.57 -4.21
C THR A 130 -7.86 6.73 -3.57
N GLY A 131 -6.80 6.89 -4.38
CA GLY A 131 -5.41 6.76 -3.93
C GLY A 131 -5.07 5.39 -3.33
N LEU A 132 -5.98 4.41 -3.42
CA LEU A 132 -5.87 3.15 -2.70
C LEU A 132 -4.97 2.16 -3.43
N ARG A 133 -3.96 1.69 -2.71
CA ARG A 133 -3.15 0.54 -3.11
C ARG A 133 -3.38 -0.61 -2.14
N GLY A 134 -4.30 -1.50 -2.49
CA GLY A 134 -4.50 -2.77 -1.80
C GLY A 134 -3.57 -3.82 -2.38
N GLY A 135 -2.84 -4.56 -1.54
CA GLY A 135 -1.86 -5.54 -2.04
C GLY A 135 -1.42 -6.55 -1.01
N VAL A 136 -0.64 -7.53 -1.47
CA VAL A 136 -0.11 -8.63 -0.67
C VAL A 136 1.36 -8.85 -1.00
N HIS A 137 2.14 -9.28 -0.01
CA HIS A 137 3.39 -9.98 -0.25
C HIS A 137 3.06 -11.46 -0.42
N VAL A 138 3.17 -11.98 -1.64
CA VAL A 138 2.83 -13.36 -1.98
C VAL A 138 4.02 -14.07 -2.63
N ARG A 139 4.29 -15.29 -2.17
CA ARG A 139 5.34 -16.14 -2.75
C ARG A 139 4.78 -16.89 -3.96
N LEU A 140 5.35 -16.65 -5.13
CA LEU A 140 4.93 -17.21 -6.42
C LEU A 140 6.15 -17.79 -7.15
N GLN A 141 6.71 -18.87 -6.61
CA GLN A 141 7.96 -19.47 -7.07
C GLN A 141 7.86 -19.98 -8.51
N HIS A 142 6.74 -20.59 -8.86
CA HIS A 142 6.52 -21.21 -10.16
C HIS A 142 5.82 -20.27 -11.13
N LEU A 143 4.77 -19.60 -10.68
CA LEU A 143 3.98 -18.70 -11.51
C LEU A 143 4.80 -17.52 -12.02
N SER A 144 5.75 -16.99 -11.23
CA SER A 144 6.58 -15.88 -11.68
C SER A 144 7.55 -16.23 -12.81
N GLN A 145 7.84 -17.51 -13.01
CA GLN A 145 8.69 -18.02 -14.09
C GLN A 145 7.87 -18.42 -15.31
N HIS A 146 6.54 -18.45 -15.19
CA HIS A 146 5.66 -18.87 -16.27
C HIS A 146 5.61 -17.80 -17.39
N PRO A 147 5.69 -18.17 -18.68
CA PRO A 147 5.73 -17.21 -19.79
C PRO A 147 4.53 -16.23 -19.84
N LYS A 148 3.38 -16.64 -19.30
CA LYS A 148 2.15 -15.84 -19.26
C LYS A 148 1.99 -14.98 -17.99
N PHE A 149 3.00 -14.90 -17.11
CA PHE A 149 2.84 -14.20 -15.83
C PHE A 149 2.42 -12.73 -15.97
N GLU A 150 3.10 -11.98 -16.86
CA GLU A 150 2.76 -10.57 -17.13
C GLU A 150 1.38 -10.42 -17.77
N GLU A 151 0.99 -11.36 -18.64
CA GLU A 151 -0.35 -11.37 -19.24
C GLU A 151 -1.43 -11.58 -18.17
N ILE A 152 -1.23 -12.54 -17.27
CA ILE A 152 -2.16 -12.83 -16.16
C ILE A 152 -2.33 -11.58 -15.28
N LEU A 153 -1.24 -10.92 -14.90
CA LEU A 153 -1.30 -9.68 -14.11
C LEU A 153 -2.11 -8.60 -14.84
N LYS A 154 -1.83 -8.37 -16.13
CA LYS A 154 -2.54 -7.38 -16.96
C LYS A 154 -4.04 -7.68 -17.05
N ARG A 155 -4.41 -8.93 -17.30
CA ARG A 155 -5.82 -9.35 -17.40
C ARG A 155 -6.57 -9.19 -16.07
N LEU A 156 -5.88 -9.38 -14.95
CA LEU A 156 -6.42 -9.19 -13.61
C LEU A 156 -6.39 -7.73 -13.13
N ARG A 157 -5.82 -6.80 -13.92
CA ARG A 157 -5.58 -5.39 -13.56
C ARG A 157 -4.73 -5.25 -12.29
N LEU A 158 -3.75 -6.14 -12.15
CA LEU A 158 -2.79 -6.15 -11.07
C LEU A 158 -1.42 -5.71 -11.58
N GLN A 159 -0.63 -5.15 -10.68
CA GLN A 159 0.76 -4.79 -10.90
C GLN A 159 1.64 -5.51 -9.88
N LYS A 160 2.88 -5.81 -10.28
CA LYS A 160 3.91 -6.37 -9.40
C LYS A 160 5.01 -5.36 -9.09
N ARG A 161 5.53 -5.41 -7.86
CA ARG A 161 6.74 -4.74 -7.39
C ARG A 161 7.63 -5.74 -6.65
N GLY A 162 8.89 -5.37 -6.39
CA GLY A 162 9.78 -6.17 -5.55
C GLY A 162 9.37 -6.15 -4.08
N THR A 163 10.05 -6.95 -3.26
CA THR A 163 9.65 -7.20 -1.86
C THR A 163 9.75 -5.95 -0.96
N GLY A 164 10.64 -5.00 -1.29
CA GLY A 164 10.78 -3.72 -0.60
C GLY A 164 10.05 -2.56 -1.30
N GLY A 165 9.20 -2.84 -2.30
CA GLY A 165 8.46 -1.80 -3.03
C GLY A 165 9.00 -1.54 -4.44
N VAL A 166 8.69 -0.34 -4.96
CA VAL A 166 8.72 -0.03 -6.41
C VAL A 166 10.12 -0.12 -7.04
N ASP A 167 11.16 0.23 -6.29
CA ASP A 167 12.54 0.28 -6.79
C ASP A 167 13.38 -0.92 -6.33
N THR A 168 12.74 -2.00 -5.85
CA THR A 168 13.43 -3.19 -5.33
C THR A 168 13.18 -4.44 -6.18
N ALA A 169 14.07 -5.42 -6.10
CA ALA A 169 13.87 -6.73 -6.70
C ALA A 169 13.01 -7.63 -5.79
N ALA A 170 12.37 -8.65 -6.37
CA ALA A 170 11.74 -9.71 -5.58
C ALA A 170 12.82 -10.59 -4.94
N VAL A 171 12.74 -10.81 -3.63
CA VAL A 171 13.62 -11.70 -2.87
C VAL A 171 12.86 -12.98 -2.55
N GLY A 172 13.45 -14.14 -2.83
CA GLY A 172 12.83 -15.45 -2.53
C GLY A 172 11.49 -15.70 -3.21
N ALA A 173 11.32 -15.17 -4.44
CA ALA A 173 10.07 -15.20 -5.20
C ALA A 173 8.85 -14.60 -4.47
N VAL A 174 9.10 -13.68 -3.53
CA VAL A 174 8.04 -12.91 -2.87
C VAL A 174 7.81 -11.61 -3.63
N PHE A 175 6.62 -11.46 -4.18
CA PHE A 175 6.20 -10.31 -4.96
C PHE A 175 5.20 -9.47 -4.18
N ASP A 176 5.32 -8.15 -4.29
CA ASP A 176 4.28 -7.21 -3.89
C ASP A 176 3.28 -7.08 -5.05
N ILE A 177 2.12 -7.72 -4.91
CA ILE A 177 1.04 -7.71 -5.90
C ILE A 177 -0.08 -6.79 -5.41
N SER A 178 -0.47 -5.81 -6.23
CA SER A 178 -1.49 -4.81 -5.88
C SER A 178 -2.38 -4.45 -7.07
N ASN A 179 -3.52 -3.80 -6.84
CA ASN A 179 -4.33 -3.22 -7.92
C ASN A 179 -3.50 -2.22 -8.75
N ALA A 180 -3.74 -2.13 -10.05
CA ALA A 180 -3.09 -1.17 -10.94
C ALA A 180 -3.85 0.16 -11.03
N ASP A 181 -5.19 0.13 -10.98
CA ASP A 181 -6.04 1.31 -11.11
C ASP A 181 -6.37 1.98 -9.78
N ARG A 182 -6.57 3.30 -9.80
CA ARG A 182 -6.90 4.15 -8.63
C ARG A 182 -8.10 5.06 -8.85
N LEU A 183 -8.33 5.48 -10.09
CA LEU A 183 -9.42 6.35 -10.51
C LEU A 183 -10.45 5.58 -11.35
N GLY A 184 -11.73 5.90 -11.18
CA GLY A 184 -12.84 5.26 -11.91
C GLY A 184 -13.40 3.99 -11.26
N PHE A 185 -12.86 3.58 -10.11
CA PHE A 185 -13.33 2.45 -9.31
C PHE A 185 -13.35 2.86 -7.84
N SER A 186 -14.29 2.31 -7.07
CA SER A 186 -14.32 2.45 -5.61
C SER A 186 -13.24 1.62 -4.92
N GLU A 187 -12.96 1.95 -3.66
CA GLU A 187 -12.04 1.20 -2.80
C GLU A 187 -12.45 -0.27 -2.67
N VAL A 188 -13.76 -0.54 -2.59
CA VAL A 188 -14.32 -1.89 -2.48
C VAL A 188 -14.04 -2.68 -3.74
N GLU A 189 -14.32 -2.11 -4.93
CA GLU A 189 -14.05 -2.76 -6.21
C GLU A 189 -12.55 -3.04 -6.39
N GLN A 190 -11.70 -2.09 -6.03
CA GLN A 190 -10.25 -2.24 -6.12
C GLN A 190 -9.73 -3.36 -5.21
N VAL A 191 -10.17 -3.42 -3.95
CA VAL A 191 -9.79 -4.51 -3.04
C VAL A 191 -10.36 -5.85 -3.48
N GLN A 192 -11.59 -5.88 -4.02
CA GLN A 192 -12.18 -7.10 -4.56
C GLN A 192 -11.37 -7.64 -5.76
N MET A 193 -10.92 -6.76 -6.66
CA MET A 193 -10.02 -7.16 -7.77
C MET A 193 -8.74 -7.81 -7.27
N VAL A 194 -8.14 -7.29 -6.21
CA VAL A 194 -6.95 -7.86 -5.56
C VAL A 194 -7.26 -9.22 -4.94
N VAL A 195 -8.33 -9.31 -4.15
CA VAL A 195 -8.72 -10.57 -3.49
C VAL A 195 -8.94 -11.68 -4.51
N ASP A 196 -9.70 -11.41 -5.59
CA ASP A 196 -9.99 -12.41 -6.61
C ASP A 196 -8.74 -12.81 -7.40
N GLY A 197 -7.95 -11.82 -7.81
CA GLY A 197 -6.74 -12.07 -8.59
C GLY A 197 -5.68 -12.83 -7.79
N VAL A 198 -5.45 -12.46 -6.53
CA VAL A 198 -4.50 -13.16 -5.65
C VAL A 198 -4.95 -14.60 -5.40
N LYS A 199 -6.24 -14.84 -5.16
CA LYS A 199 -6.76 -16.21 -4.97
C LYS A 199 -6.50 -17.07 -6.20
N LEU A 200 -6.79 -16.57 -7.40
CA LEU A 200 -6.52 -17.28 -8.65
C LEU A 200 -5.02 -17.54 -8.83
N MET A 201 -4.16 -16.56 -8.57
CA MET A 201 -2.71 -16.72 -8.69
C MET A 201 -2.16 -17.76 -7.70
N VAL A 202 -2.71 -17.84 -6.49
CA VAL A 202 -2.36 -18.89 -5.51
C VAL A 202 -2.81 -20.27 -5.98
N GLU A 203 -3.98 -20.39 -6.63
CA GLU A 203 -4.42 -21.65 -7.22
C GLU A 203 -3.53 -22.08 -8.41
N MET A 204 -3.14 -21.13 -9.27
CA MET A 204 -2.20 -21.37 -10.35
C MET A 204 -0.83 -21.83 -9.82
N GLU A 205 -0.31 -21.17 -8.78
CA GLU A 205 0.94 -21.56 -8.13
C GLU A 205 0.88 -23.02 -7.65
N LYS A 206 -0.20 -23.41 -6.96
CA LYS A 206 -0.41 -24.78 -6.47
C LYS A 206 -0.50 -25.81 -7.60
N LYS A 207 -1.12 -25.49 -8.74
CA LYS A 207 -1.12 -26.37 -9.93
C LYS A 207 0.29 -26.55 -10.48
N LEU A 208 1.05 -25.46 -10.61
CA LEU A 208 2.41 -25.49 -11.13
C LEU A 208 3.38 -26.23 -10.18
N GLU A 209 3.21 -26.10 -8.86
CA GLU A 209 3.94 -26.91 -7.85
C GLU A 209 3.74 -28.41 -8.11
N GLN A 210 2.55 -28.82 -8.54
CA GLN A 210 2.19 -30.19 -8.91
C GLN A 210 2.52 -30.55 -10.37
N LYS A 211 3.22 -29.67 -11.10
CA LYS A 211 3.56 -29.81 -12.53
C LYS A 211 2.34 -29.94 -13.45
N GLN A 212 1.21 -29.36 -13.06
CA GLN A 212 0.00 -29.31 -13.88
C GLN A 212 -0.02 -28.03 -14.72
N SER A 213 -0.65 -28.08 -15.91
CA SER A 213 -0.85 -26.88 -16.74
C SER A 213 -1.88 -25.94 -16.10
N ILE A 214 -1.72 -24.64 -16.37
CA ILE A 214 -2.64 -23.55 -16.00
C ILE A 214 -3.27 -22.88 -17.23
N ASP A 215 -3.15 -23.48 -18.42
CA ASP A 215 -3.67 -22.90 -19.67
C ASP A 215 -5.19 -22.71 -19.64
N ASP A 216 -5.90 -23.56 -18.90
CA ASP A 216 -7.35 -23.50 -18.64
C ASP A 216 -7.74 -22.43 -17.61
N MET A 217 -6.76 -21.87 -16.89
CA MET A 217 -6.98 -20.91 -15.81
C MET A 217 -6.69 -19.46 -16.21
N ILE A 218 -6.23 -19.20 -17.43
CA ILE A 218 -5.91 -17.84 -17.88
C ILE A 218 -7.19 -16.99 -17.84
N PRO A 219 -7.24 -15.92 -17.02
CA PRO A 219 -8.48 -15.18 -16.80
C PRO A 219 -8.91 -14.43 -18.06
N ALA A 220 -10.19 -14.07 -18.14
CA ALA A 220 -10.65 -13.06 -19.09
C ALA A 220 -10.06 -11.68 -18.73
N GLN A 221 -9.99 -10.77 -19.70
CA GLN A 221 -9.60 -9.39 -19.43
C GLN A 221 -10.69 -8.71 -18.60
N LYS A 222 -10.32 -8.17 -17.44
CA LYS A 222 -11.14 -7.27 -16.63
C LYS A 222 -11.09 -5.82 -17.15
#